data_AF-A0A850B3A7-F1
#
_entry.id   AF-A0A850B3A7-F1
#
_cell.length_a   1.000
_cell.length_b   1.000
_cell.length_c   1.000
_cell.angle_alpha   90.00
_cell.angle_beta   90.00
_cell.angle_gamma   90.00
#
_symmetry.space_group_name_H-M   'P 1'
#
loop_
_entity.id
_entity.type
_entity.pdbx_description
1 polymer ?
#
loop_
_entity_poly.entity_id
_entity_poly.type
_entity_poly.pdbx_seq_one_letter_code
_entity_poly.pdbx_strand_id
1 'polypeptide(L)'
;MRSLSLRALAAFGIASSLGCSGDPGEGEIGIASQALRPDTPGNNELYQFDPGDVVEAHGSAAGHFLIHFTKAGKNAVPPADSDATGVPDFVEEVASVYDEVYQRYHDDLGFRTPASDEAIATDNGGDGRFDVYLVDFAGIGDGIFRTDGCDPENPEVCSGYMVQENDYAGYGYPSTTIANRILGSHEYFHAVQAAYDTDQGSVANEGSAVWATEKFDPSLEDFEAFLSGYFKNTDRTITEPLPGPVDPFSYGMAIFFQFLDERYGEATVRSLWERCENGAFGEANPDWFMALDPMLAAEASTSFAEAFVEFAKWNLFTGGAADPTQSYADGADYPSLDYVDVGLPYTDDALRVFRASAQYYRMDTGGRANITAALVPPKDSPSEADGVAMLLVAKTGTKLGPVLRVTDPLAGSEVVDATGAGKFIVVIINTLQAGESQRPGLCIGTPEEVTACRNALVPEDPPDPPPPPPPDTPPPADPPADSGCDCGIGRPAHPGGLALLPLAAVFLARRRKAKKIAH
;
A
#
# COMPACT_ATOMS: atom_id res chain seq x y z
N MET A 1 -30.85 15.40 20.21
CA MET A 1 -31.41 14.18 20.84
C MET A 1 -31.79 13.20 19.75
N ARG A 2 -30.86 12.33 19.42
CA ARG A 2 -31.01 10.92 19.00
C ARG A 2 -29.57 10.45 18.80
N SER A 3 -28.90 10.17 19.92
CA SER A 3 -27.67 9.40 19.94
C SER A 3 -28.08 7.95 19.69
N LEU A 4 -27.96 7.47 18.45
CA LEU A 4 -27.88 6.03 18.25
C LEU A 4 -26.46 5.61 18.67
N SER A 5 -26.45 4.71 19.63
CA SER A 5 -25.26 4.10 20.20
C SER A 5 -24.49 3.35 19.12
N LEU A 6 -23.28 3.82 18.80
CA LEU A 6 -22.21 3.07 18.13
C LEU A 6 -21.90 1.79 18.95
N ARG A 7 -22.68 0.73 18.73
CA ARG A 7 -22.40 -0.63 19.19
C ARG A 7 -23.14 -1.61 18.28
N ALA A 8 -22.62 -1.82 17.07
CA ALA A 8 -22.75 -3.04 16.26
C ALA A 8 -22.31 -2.74 14.81
N LEU A 9 -21.00 -2.72 14.56
CA LEU A 9 -20.40 -2.97 13.24
C LEU A 9 -18.90 -3.21 13.49
N ALA A 10 -18.63 -4.40 14.02
CA ALA A 10 -17.29 -4.95 14.20
C ALA A 10 -17.42 -6.47 14.09
N ALA A 11 -17.91 -6.89 12.92
CA ALA A 11 -17.93 -8.26 12.46
C ALA A 11 -17.99 -8.21 10.93
N PHE A 12 -17.06 -7.49 10.31
CA PHE A 12 -16.70 -7.80 8.94
C PHE A 12 -15.81 -9.02 8.99
N GLY A 13 -16.21 -10.05 8.26
CA GLY A 13 -15.39 -11.24 8.03
C GLY A 13 -14.00 -10.79 7.64
N ILE A 14 -13.00 -11.40 8.26
CA ILE A 14 -11.64 -11.30 7.75
C ILE A 14 -11.73 -12.01 6.40
N ALA A 15 -11.67 -11.25 5.30
CA ALA A 15 -11.24 -11.80 4.03
C ALA A 15 -9.88 -12.42 4.31
N SER A 16 -9.85 -13.73 4.51
CA SER A 16 -8.64 -14.45 4.84
C SER A 16 -7.82 -14.58 3.57
N SER A 17 -7.09 -13.53 3.24
CA SER A 17 -6.02 -13.56 2.26
C SER A 17 -4.92 -14.50 2.78
N LEU A 18 -5.05 -15.80 2.54
CA LEU A 18 -3.88 -16.68 2.49
C LEU A 18 -3.04 -16.18 1.32
N GLY A 19 -2.14 -15.25 1.62
CA GLY A 19 -1.34 -14.52 0.65
C GLY A 19 -0.55 -15.44 -0.27
N CYS A 20 -0.63 -15.15 -1.57
CA CYS A 20 0.36 -15.60 -2.53
C CYS A 20 1.67 -14.87 -2.25
N SER A 21 2.54 -15.48 -1.43
CA SER A 21 3.96 -15.15 -1.39
C SER A 21 4.71 -16.19 -2.22
N GLY A 22 4.79 -15.97 -3.53
CA GLY A 22 5.74 -16.66 -4.40
C GLY A 22 7.06 -15.89 -4.42
N ASP A 23 8.12 -16.48 -3.86
CA ASP A 23 9.50 -15.99 -3.94
C ASP A 23 10.01 -16.13 -5.39
N PRO A 24 10.56 -15.09 -6.06
CA PRO A 24 11.08 -15.21 -7.41
C PRO A 24 12.48 -15.86 -7.34
N GLY A 25 12.49 -17.19 -7.28
CA GLY A 25 13.70 -17.95 -7.57
C GLY A 25 14.03 -17.83 -9.05
N GLU A 26 15.18 -17.24 -9.39
CA GLU A 26 15.74 -17.25 -10.75
C GLU A 26 15.76 -18.68 -11.30
N GLY A 27 14.91 -18.96 -12.30
CA GLY A 27 14.89 -20.26 -12.98
C GLY A 27 13.71 -20.43 -13.94
N GLU A 28 14.01 -20.34 -15.24
CA GLU A 28 13.19 -20.76 -16.40
C GLU A 28 11.73 -20.25 -16.46
N ILE A 29 11.44 -19.41 -17.48
CA ILE A 29 10.07 -19.00 -17.86
C ILE A 29 9.26 -20.24 -18.23
N GLY A 30 8.58 -20.82 -17.25
CA GLY A 30 7.60 -21.87 -17.42
C GLY A 30 6.28 -21.23 -17.78
N ILE A 31 5.68 -21.67 -18.90
CA ILE A 31 4.29 -21.40 -19.25
C ILE A 31 3.45 -21.74 -18.01
N ALA A 32 2.73 -20.76 -17.45
CA ALA A 32 1.88 -20.99 -16.28
C ALA A 32 0.97 -22.19 -16.57
N SER A 33 1.05 -23.22 -15.72
CA SER A 33 0.16 -24.38 -15.84
C SER A 33 -1.26 -23.92 -15.54
N GLN A 34 -2.17 -24.19 -16.46
CA GLN A 34 -3.60 -23.88 -16.30
C GLN A 34 -4.12 -24.33 -14.92
N ALA A 35 -4.90 -23.48 -14.26
CA ALA A 35 -5.53 -23.83 -12.98
C ALA A 35 -6.60 -24.92 -13.17
N LEU A 36 -6.78 -25.79 -12.18
CA LEU A 36 -7.92 -26.70 -12.15
C LEU A 36 -9.15 -25.91 -11.68
N ARG A 37 -10.29 -26.09 -12.33
CA ARG A 37 -11.54 -25.41 -11.96
C ARG A 37 -12.25 -26.16 -10.83
N PRO A 38 -13.10 -25.49 -10.03
CA PRO A 38 -13.78 -26.09 -8.88
C PRO A 38 -14.60 -27.34 -9.21
N ASP A 39 -15.10 -27.46 -10.44
CA ASP A 39 -15.89 -28.58 -10.96
C ASP A 39 -15.06 -29.58 -11.79
N THR A 40 -13.76 -29.32 -12.03
CA THR A 40 -12.89 -30.25 -12.76
C THR A 40 -12.80 -31.59 -12.00
N PRO A 41 -13.20 -32.73 -12.61
CA PRO A 41 -13.26 -34.00 -11.91
C PRO A 41 -11.92 -34.46 -11.31
N GLY A 42 -11.90 -34.70 -10.00
CA GLY A 42 -10.73 -35.24 -9.31
C GLY A 42 -9.65 -34.19 -9.00
N ASN A 43 -9.98 -32.90 -9.06
CA ASN A 43 -9.10 -31.84 -8.59
C ASN A 43 -8.87 -31.92 -7.06
N ASN A 44 -7.88 -31.17 -6.58
CA ASN A 44 -7.52 -31.10 -5.17
C ASN A 44 -7.44 -29.65 -4.68
N GLU A 45 -8.18 -28.76 -5.32
CA GLU A 45 -8.27 -27.36 -4.94
C GLU A 45 -8.89 -27.23 -3.55
N LEU A 46 -8.50 -26.17 -2.84
CA LEU A 46 -8.99 -25.90 -1.49
C LEU A 46 -10.51 -25.68 -1.47
N TYR A 47 -11.00 -24.96 -2.48
CA TYR A 47 -12.41 -24.64 -2.67
C TYR A 47 -12.86 -25.28 -3.99
N GLN A 48 -13.54 -26.41 -3.88
CA GLN A 48 -14.03 -27.22 -5.00
C GLN A 48 -15.38 -27.86 -4.67
N PHE A 49 -16.10 -28.30 -5.68
CA PHE A 49 -17.28 -29.15 -5.48
C PHE A 49 -16.89 -30.56 -5.02
N ASP A 50 -17.78 -31.22 -4.27
CA ASP A 50 -17.52 -32.60 -3.86
C ASP A 50 -17.63 -33.53 -5.09
N PRO A 51 -16.85 -34.64 -5.18
CA PRO A 51 -16.87 -35.53 -6.36
C PRO A 51 -18.21 -36.18 -6.72
N GLY A 52 -19.24 -36.06 -5.87
CA GLY A 52 -20.60 -36.56 -6.10
C GLY A 52 -21.63 -35.46 -6.32
N ASP A 53 -21.23 -34.20 -6.30
CA ASP A 53 -22.12 -33.06 -6.53
C ASP A 53 -22.61 -33.05 -7.98
N VAL A 54 -23.85 -32.60 -8.16
CA VAL A 54 -24.41 -32.28 -9.48
C VAL A 54 -24.32 -30.78 -9.64
N VAL A 55 -23.33 -30.34 -10.40
CA VAL A 55 -23.11 -28.92 -10.71
C VAL A 55 -24.06 -28.51 -11.84
N GLU A 56 -24.86 -27.48 -11.57
CA GLU A 56 -25.71 -26.79 -12.53
C GLU A 56 -25.12 -25.41 -12.84
N ALA A 57 -25.46 -24.85 -14.01
CA ALA A 57 -25.00 -23.53 -14.41
C ALA A 57 -26.16 -22.63 -14.83
N HIS A 58 -26.10 -21.35 -14.46
CA HIS A 58 -27.08 -20.32 -14.81
C HIS A 58 -26.39 -19.12 -15.47
N GLY A 59 -26.86 -18.73 -16.64
CA GLY A 59 -26.34 -17.58 -17.36
C GLY A 59 -26.98 -16.27 -16.90
N SER A 60 -26.18 -15.23 -16.69
CA SER A 60 -26.71 -13.90 -16.39
C SER A 60 -27.54 -13.32 -17.54
N ALA A 61 -28.45 -12.40 -17.22
CA ALA A 61 -29.40 -11.86 -18.17
C ALA A 61 -28.73 -10.95 -19.22
N ALA A 62 -27.68 -10.22 -18.84
CA ALA A 62 -26.87 -9.43 -19.78
C ALA A 62 -25.93 -10.32 -20.61
N GLY A 63 -25.72 -11.58 -20.21
CA GLY A 63 -24.97 -12.57 -20.98
C GLY A 63 -23.47 -12.51 -20.79
N HIS A 64 -22.98 -11.90 -19.70
CA HIS A 64 -21.57 -11.78 -19.39
C HIS A 64 -21.04 -12.87 -18.45
N PHE A 65 -21.93 -13.48 -17.66
CA PHE A 65 -21.52 -14.41 -16.59
C PHE A 65 -22.19 -15.77 -16.69
N LEU A 66 -21.51 -16.78 -16.15
CA LEU A 66 -22.01 -18.14 -15.94
C LEU A 66 -21.81 -18.54 -14.47
N ILE A 67 -22.91 -18.70 -13.74
CA ILE A 67 -22.89 -19.01 -12.32
C ILE A 67 -23.02 -20.52 -12.13
N HIS A 68 -22.02 -21.15 -11.52
CA HIS A 68 -21.95 -22.59 -11.26
C HIS A 68 -22.31 -22.88 -9.80
N PHE A 69 -23.24 -23.81 -9.58
CA PHE A 69 -23.79 -24.06 -8.26
C PHE A 69 -24.32 -25.48 -8.09
N THR A 70 -24.61 -25.87 -6.85
CA THR A 70 -25.27 -27.14 -6.54
C THR A 70 -26.54 -26.90 -5.73
N LYS A 71 -27.51 -27.81 -5.83
CA LYS A 71 -28.78 -27.76 -5.05
C LYS A 71 -28.81 -28.73 -3.86
N ALA A 72 -27.74 -29.51 -3.68
CA ALA A 72 -27.63 -30.52 -2.64
C ALA A 72 -26.15 -30.75 -2.30
N GLY A 73 -25.89 -31.30 -1.12
CA GLY A 73 -24.53 -31.52 -0.65
C GLY A 73 -24.04 -30.36 0.22
N LYS A 74 -22.73 -30.32 0.45
CA LYS A 74 -22.06 -29.30 1.27
C LYS A 74 -22.11 -27.92 0.58
N ASN A 75 -21.91 -27.89 -0.73
CA ASN A 75 -21.84 -26.67 -1.54
C ASN A 75 -23.21 -26.17 -2.01
N ALA A 76 -24.30 -26.63 -1.38
CA ALA A 76 -25.65 -26.32 -1.84
C ALA A 76 -25.99 -24.86 -1.56
N VAL A 77 -26.43 -24.12 -2.58
CA VAL A 77 -26.95 -22.76 -2.39
C VAL A 77 -28.31 -22.80 -1.67
N PRO A 78 -28.79 -21.68 -1.09
CA PRO A 78 -30.12 -21.61 -0.48
C PRO A 78 -31.21 -22.08 -1.46
N PRO A 79 -32.12 -22.99 -1.06
CA PRO A 79 -33.02 -23.68 -1.99
C PRO A 79 -34.28 -22.90 -2.36
N ALA A 80 -34.39 -21.63 -1.95
CA ALA A 80 -35.54 -20.80 -2.28
C ALA A 80 -35.57 -20.54 -3.79
N ASP A 81 -36.72 -20.75 -4.41
CA ASP A 81 -37.02 -20.49 -5.82
C ASP A 81 -38.48 -20.02 -5.83
N SER A 82 -38.65 -18.73 -5.55
CA SER A 82 -39.95 -18.13 -5.23
C SER A 82 -40.82 -17.94 -6.46
N ASP A 83 -40.20 -17.81 -7.64
CA ASP A 83 -40.88 -17.61 -8.92
C ASP A 83 -41.00 -18.89 -9.75
N ALA A 84 -40.44 -20.00 -9.27
CA ALA A 84 -40.49 -21.34 -9.84
C ALA A 84 -39.85 -21.43 -11.24
N THR A 85 -38.77 -20.68 -11.46
CA THR A 85 -37.95 -20.78 -12.68
C THR A 85 -37.14 -22.08 -12.73
N GLY A 86 -36.96 -22.74 -11.59
CA GLY A 86 -36.07 -23.89 -11.43
C GLY A 86 -34.64 -23.49 -11.08
N VAL A 87 -34.35 -22.20 -10.96
CA VAL A 87 -33.06 -21.63 -10.51
C VAL A 87 -33.28 -21.03 -9.13
N PRO A 88 -32.41 -21.28 -8.14
CA PRO A 88 -32.59 -20.67 -6.82
C PRO A 88 -32.45 -19.14 -6.85
N ASP A 89 -33.28 -18.43 -6.09
CA ASP A 89 -33.34 -16.97 -5.99
C ASP A 89 -31.94 -16.36 -5.71
N PHE A 90 -31.10 -17.05 -4.93
CA PHE A 90 -29.72 -16.62 -4.62
C PHE A 90 -28.80 -16.64 -5.84
N VAL A 91 -28.96 -17.62 -6.75
CA VAL A 91 -28.13 -17.72 -7.97
C VAL A 91 -28.50 -16.59 -8.94
N GLU A 92 -29.79 -16.27 -9.04
CA GLU A 92 -30.25 -15.13 -9.84
C GLU A 92 -29.79 -13.79 -9.24
N GLU A 93 -29.77 -13.65 -7.91
CA GLU A 93 -29.21 -12.50 -7.22
C GLU A 93 -27.72 -12.32 -7.55
N VAL A 94 -26.92 -13.39 -7.45
CA VAL A 94 -25.49 -13.36 -7.82
C VAL A 94 -25.34 -12.90 -9.28
N ALA A 95 -26.04 -13.55 -10.21
CA ALA A 95 -25.97 -13.20 -11.63
C ALA A 95 -26.33 -11.73 -11.90
N SER A 96 -27.37 -11.21 -11.24
CA SER A 96 -27.79 -9.82 -11.36
C SER A 96 -26.75 -8.85 -10.81
N VAL A 97 -26.14 -9.15 -9.66
CA VAL A 97 -25.10 -8.29 -9.07
C VAL A 97 -23.88 -8.21 -9.97
N TYR A 98 -23.42 -9.34 -10.53
CA TYR A 98 -22.29 -9.33 -11.47
C TYR A 98 -22.58 -8.53 -12.75
N ASP A 99 -23.81 -8.60 -13.29
CA ASP A 99 -24.22 -7.75 -14.42
C ASP A 99 -24.16 -6.25 -14.05
N GLU A 100 -24.55 -5.86 -12.83
CA GLU A 100 -24.43 -4.48 -12.34
C GLU A 100 -22.96 -4.04 -12.19
N VAL A 101 -22.11 -4.90 -11.62
CA VAL A 101 -20.67 -4.63 -11.47
C VAL A 101 -20.01 -4.48 -12.84
N TYR A 102 -20.33 -5.36 -13.79
CA TYR A 102 -19.85 -5.28 -15.17
C TYR A 102 -20.20 -3.94 -15.79
N GLN A 103 -21.47 -3.53 -15.71
CA GLN A 103 -21.93 -2.25 -16.27
C GLN A 103 -21.13 -1.10 -15.66
N ARG A 104 -20.95 -1.10 -14.34
CA ARG A 104 -20.20 -0.03 -13.67
C ARG A 104 -18.75 0.04 -14.14
N TYR A 105 -18.04 -1.08 -14.16
CA TYR A 105 -16.61 -1.07 -14.47
C TYR A 105 -16.32 -0.83 -15.95
N HIS A 106 -17.13 -1.39 -16.85
CA HIS A 106 -16.86 -1.34 -18.28
C HIS A 106 -17.60 -0.22 -19.00
N ASP A 107 -18.91 -0.07 -18.75
CA ASP A 107 -19.72 0.90 -19.49
C ASP A 107 -19.58 2.31 -18.90
N ASP A 108 -19.55 2.42 -17.56
CA ASP A 108 -19.49 3.73 -16.89
C ASP A 108 -18.04 4.20 -16.63
N LEU A 109 -17.16 3.33 -16.12
CA LEU A 109 -15.77 3.67 -15.80
C LEU A 109 -14.78 3.43 -16.95
N GLY A 110 -15.18 2.63 -17.96
CA GLY A 110 -14.40 2.42 -19.18
C GLY A 110 -13.21 1.45 -19.04
N PHE A 111 -13.13 0.67 -17.95
CA PHE A 111 -12.10 -0.36 -17.81
C PHE A 111 -12.28 -1.46 -18.86
N ARG A 112 -11.18 -2.11 -19.23
CA ARG A 112 -11.17 -3.28 -20.11
C ARG A 112 -11.93 -4.43 -19.45
N THR A 113 -12.69 -5.19 -20.23
CA THR A 113 -13.30 -6.45 -19.79
C THR A 113 -12.21 -7.47 -19.43
N PRO A 114 -12.46 -8.38 -18.47
CA PRO A 114 -11.56 -9.49 -18.21
C PRO A 114 -11.15 -10.24 -19.48
N ALA A 115 -9.92 -10.75 -19.52
CA ALA A 115 -9.48 -11.57 -20.64
C ALA A 115 -10.34 -12.83 -20.73
N SER A 116 -10.81 -13.14 -21.93
CA SER A 116 -11.65 -14.32 -22.17
C SER A 116 -10.84 -15.61 -22.06
N ASP A 117 -11.44 -16.60 -21.43
CA ASP A 117 -10.94 -17.97 -21.33
C ASP A 117 -11.46 -18.88 -22.46
N GLU A 118 -12.21 -18.37 -23.44
CA GLU A 118 -12.79 -19.19 -24.54
C GLU A 118 -11.71 -19.95 -25.33
N ALA A 119 -10.48 -19.42 -25.37
CA ALA A 119 -9.35 -20.06 -26.03
C ALA A 119 -8.69 -21.19 -25.21
N ILE A 120 -9.09 -21.38 -23.95
CA ILE A 120 -8.56 -22.41 -23.07
C ILE A 120 -9.14 -23.78 -23.48
N ALA A 121 -8.27 -24.65 -24.00
CA ALA A 121 -8.69 -25.86 -24.69
C ALA A 121 -9.04 -27.06 -23.79
N THR A 122 -8.75 -27.01 -22.48
CA THR A 122 -8.98 -28.17 -21.60
C THR A 122 -10.32 -28.08 -20.88
N ASP A 123 -10.48 -27.07 -20.05
CA ASP A 123 -11.65 -26.76 -19.25
C ASP A 123 -11.74 -25.25 -19.11
N ASN A 124 -12.82 -24.67 -19.65
CA ASN A 124 -13.09 -23.24 -19.65
C ASN A 124 -14.44 -22.93 -18.99
N GLY A 125 -14.98 -23.84 -18.16
CA GLY A 125 -16.29 -23.59 -17.50
C GLY A 125 -17.50 -23.75 -18.41
N GLY A 126 -17.29 -24.10 -19.68
CA GLY A 126 -18.32 -24.57 -20.60
C GLY A 126 -18.63 -23.63 -21.76
N ASP A 127 -18.48 -22.32 -21.60
CA ASP A 127 -18.53 -21.34 -22.69
C ASP A 127 -17.60 -20.15 -22.44
N GLY A 128 -17.73 -19.04 -23.18
CA GLY A 128 -16.80 -17.89 -23.09
C GLY A 128 -17.23 -16.78 -22.12
N ARG A 129 -18.27 -17.00 -21.31
CA ARG A 129 -18.71 -16.07 -20.27
C ARG A 129 -17.83 -16.24 -19.03
N PHE A 130 -17.71 -15.17 -18.24
CA PHE A 130 -16.91 -15.21 -17.02
C PHE A 130 -17.58 -16.11 -15.96
N ASP A 131 -16.84 -17.11 -15.47
CA ASP A 131 -17.38 -18.09 -14.53
C ASP A 131 -17.32 -17.62 -13.07
N VAL A 132 -18.41 -17.88 -12.36
CA VAL A 132 -18.53 -17.67 -10.91
C VAL A 132 -18.97 -18.98 -10.26
N TYR A 133 -18.08 -19.60 -9.50
CA TYR A 133 -18.34 -20.87 -8.81
C TYR A 133 -18.76 -20.64 -7.36
N LEU A 134 -19.95 -21.12 -6.99
CA LEU A 134 -20.51 -21.01 -5.65
C LEU A 134 -20.17 -22.25 -4.82
N VAL A 135 -19.23 -22.14 -3.89
CA VAL A 135 -18.65 -23.24 -3.10
C VAL A 135 -18.67 -22.88 -1.61
N ASP A 136 -18.76 -23.87 -0.71
CA ASP A 136 -18.70 -23.63 0.75
C ASP A 136 -17.24 -23.51 1.23
N PHE A 137 -16.86 -22.31 1.67
CA PHE A 137 -15.53 -22.00 2.22
C PHE A 137 -15.41 -22.35 3.71
N ALA A 138 -16.46 -22.91 4.32
CA ALA A 138 -16.50 -23.39 5.70
C ALA A 138 -16.14 -22.32 6.75
N GLY A 139 -16.48 -21.06 6.49
CA GLY A 139 -16.23 -19.92 7.38
C GLY A 139 -14.79 -19.43 7.38
N ILE A 140 -13.96 -19.82 6.40
CA ILE A 140 -12.54 -19.45 6.33
C ILE A 140 -12.31 -18.23 5.44
N GLY A 141 -13.04 -18.08 4.35
CA GLY A 141 -12.97 -16.92 3.45
C GLY A 141 -14.29 -16.80 2.70
N ASP A 142 -14.54 -15.72 1.99
CA ASP A 142 -15.83 -15.42 1.37
C ASP A 142 -15.78 -15.43 -0.16
N GLY A 143 -14.60 -15.24 -0.74
CA GLY A 143 -14.34 -15.49 -2.16
C GLY A 143 -12.89 -15.27 -2.55
N ILE A 144 -12.60 -15.52 -3.82
CA ILE A 144 -11.29 -15.29 -4.43
C ILE A 144 -11.34 -15.37 -5.96
N PHE A 145 -10.71 -14.41 -6.63
CA PHE A 145 -10.34 -14.51 -8.04
C PHE A 145 -9.19 -15.51 -8.24
N ARG A 146 -9.29 -16.34 -9.27
CA ARG A 146 -8.29 -17.31 -9.67
C ARG A 146 -7.86 -17.07 -11.10
N THR A 147 -6.58 -16.81 -11.29
CA THR A 147 -5.93 -16.85 -12.61
C THR A 147 -6.01 -18.27 -13.17
N ASP A 148 -6.46 -18.39 -14.43
CA ASP A 148 -6.59 -19.66 -15.13
C ASP A 148 -5.50 -19.82 -16.20
N GLY A 149 -5.46 -18.90 -17.17
CA GLY A 149 -4.48 -18.91 -18.25
C GLY A 149 -4.04 -17.51 -18.67
N CYS A 150 -2.75 -17.35 -18.97
CA CYS A 150 -2.15 -16.09 -19.38
C CYS A 150 -1.79 -16.08 -20.86
N ASP A 151 -1.76 -14.89 -21.47
CA ASP A 151 -1.36 -14.70 -22.85
C ASP A 151 0.12 -15.13 -23.04
N PRO A 152 0.44 -16.07 -23.93
CA PRO A 152 1.82 -16.49 -24.18
C PRO A 152 2.73 -15.37 -24.69
N GLU A 153 2.18 -14.34 -25.35
CA GLU A 153 2.93 -13.18 -25.85
C GLU A 153 3.00 -12.05 -24.82
N ASN A 154 2.09 -12.02 -23.84
CA ASN A 154 2.05 -11.06 -22.75
C ASN A 154 1.67 -11.73 -21.41
N PRO A 155 2.62 -12.44 -20.75
CA PRO A 155 2.32 -13.31 -19.61
C PRO A 155 1.72 -12.62 -18.39
N GLU A 156 1.83 -11.28 -18.31
CA GLU A 156 1.24 -10.48 -17.25
C GLU A 156 -0.29 -10.29 -17.44
N VAL A 157 -0.82 -10.51 -18.65
CA VAL A 157 -2.26 -10.47 -18.96
C VAL A 157 -2.85 -11.88 -18.87
N CYS A 158 -3.81 -12.05 -17.97
CA CYS A 158 -4.42 -13.34 -17.70
C CYS A 158 -5.94 -13.31 -17.65
N SER A 159 -6.51 -14.42 -18.11
CA SER A 159 -7.91 -14.82 -17.88
C SER A 159 -8.03 -15.57 -16.56
N GLY A 160 -9.25 -15.68 -16.06
CA GLY A 160 -9.52 -16.35 -14.79
C GLY A 160 -11.00 -16.49 -14.51
N TYR A 161 -11.30 -16.96 -13.31
CA TYR A 161 -12.66 -17.18 -12.83
C TYR A 161 -12.77 -16.78 -11.36
N MET A 162 -14.00 -16.65 -10.88
CA MET A 162 -14.30 -16.36 -9.49
C MET A 162 -14.73 -17.61 -8.73
N VAL A 163 -14.25 -17.78 -7.50
CA VAL A 163 -14.84 -18.72 -6.53
C VAL A 163 -15.39 -17.93 -5.36
N GLN A 164 -16.66 -18.13 -5.05
CA GLN A 164 -17.42 -17.36 -4.07
C GLN A 164 -18.16 -18.28 -3.09
N GLU A 165 -18.33 -17.83 -1.85
CA GLU A 165 -19.14 -18.50 -0.84
C GLU A 165 -20.59 -18.74 -1.31
N ASN A 166 -21.11 -19.95 -1.09
CA ASN A 166 -22.40 -20.40 -1.65
C ASN A 166 -23.65 -19.91 -0.90
N ASP A 167 -23.53 -19.42 0.34
CA ASP A 167 -24.70 -18.92 1.10
C ASP A 167 -24.44 -17.82 2.14
N TYR A 168 -23.16 -17.52 2.45
CA TYR A 168 -22.70 -16.59 3.49
C TYR A 168 -23.21 -16.88 4.91
N ALA A 169 -23.67 -18.10 5.18
CA ALA A 169 -24.16 -18.50 6.48
C ALA A 169 -23.04 -18.45 7.53
N GLY A 170 -23.17 -17.53 8.48
CA GLY A 170 -22.20 -17.37 9.58
C GLY A 170 -21.13 -16.30 9.37
N TYR A 171 -21.12 -15.60 8.23
CA TYR A 171 -20.12 -14.57 7.90
C TYR A 171 -20.41 -13.18 8.47
N GLY A 172 -21.61 -12.97 9.05
CA GLY A 172 -21.96 -11.72 9.73
C GLY A 172 -22.41 -10.57 8.82
N TYR A 173 -22.50 -10.80 7.51
CA TYR A 173 -23.10 -9.84 6.58
C TYR A 173 -24.56 -9.54 6.94
N PRO A 174 -25.04 -8.29 6.74
CA PRO A 174 -26.42 -7.95 7.04
C PRO A 174 -27.44 -8.65 6.11
N SER A 175 -27.02 -9.01 4.89
CA SER A 175 -27.80 -9.79 3.92
C SER A 175 -26.87 -10.42 2.87
N THR A 176 -27.37 -11.42 2.14
CA THR A 176 -26.66 -11.99 0.98
C THR A 176 -26.43 -10.95 -0.11
N THR A 177 -27.40 -10.07 -0.35
CA THR A 177 -27.27 -9.01 -1.35
C THR A 177 -26.09 -8.09 -1.04
N ILE A 178 -25.89 -7.68 0.22
CA ILE A 178 -24.73 -6.86 0.61
C ILE A 178 -23.43 -7.65 0.46
N ALA A 179 -23.41 -8.91 0.85
CA ALA A 179 -22.23 -9.77 0.70
C ALA A 179 -21.83 -9.93 -0.77
N ASN A 180 -22.80 -10.24 -1.64
CA ASN A 180 -22.66 -10.37 -3.08
C ASN A 180 -22.13 -9.08 -3.71
N ARG A 181 -22.64 -7.91 -3.27
CA ARG A 181 -22.21 -6.61 -3.79
C ARG A 181 -20.76 -6.32 -3.43
N ILE A 182 -20.38 -6.45 -2.16
CA ILE A 182 -19.00 -6.20 -1.69
C ILE A 182 -18.02 -7.14 -2.37
N LEU A 183 -18.27 -8.44 -2.30
CA LEU A 183 -17.34 -9.44 -2.80
C LEU A 183 -17.32 -9.46 -4.33
N GLY A 184 -18.49 -9.39 -4.96
CA GLY A 184 -18.63 -9.39 -6.41
C GLY A 184 -17.91 -8.20 -7.03
N SER A 185 -18.02 -7.00 -6.46
CA SER A 185 -17.30 -5.82 -6.94
C SER A 185 -15.79 -5.93 -6.70
N HIS A 186 -15.36 -6.37 -5.52
CA HIS A 186 -13.93 -6.48 -5.16
C HIS A 186 -13.21 -7.49 -6.05
N GLU A 187 -13.72 -8.72 -6.10
CA GLU A 187 -13.03 -9.84 -6.73
C GLU A 187 -13.16 -9.82 -8.25
N TYR A 188 -14.27 -9.30 -8.78
CA TYR A 188 -14.35 -9.04 -10.22
C TYR A 188 -13.36 -7.95 -10.65
N PHE A 189 -13.05 -6.98 -9.77
CA PHE A 189 -12.02 -5.99 -10.10
C PHE A 189 -10.62 -6.63 -10.22
N HIS A 190 -10.31 -7.70 -9.49
CA HIS A 190 -9.09 -8.47 -9.75
C HIS A 190 -9.07 -9.11 -11.14
N ALA A 191 -10.21 -9.57 -11.65
CA ALA A 191 -10.31 -10.04 -13.04
C ALA A 191 -10.11 -8.89 -14.05
N VAL A 192 -10.56 -7.68 -13.73
CA VAL A 192 -10.28 -6.48 -14.52
C VAL A 192 -8.78 -6.16 -14.51
N GLN A 193 -8.14 -6.14 -13.34
CA GLN A 193 -6.70 -5.92 -13.19
C GLN A 193 -5.90 -6.95 -13.98
N ALA A 194 -6.29 -8.23 -13.94
CA ALA A 194 -5.64 -9.30 -14.67
C ALA A 194 -5.69 -9.12 -16.20
N ALA A 195 -6.63 -8.34 -16.73
CA ALA A 195 -6.67 -7.98 -18.15
C ALA A 195 -5.67 -6.87 -18.53
N TYR A 196 -5.04 -6.22 -17.54
CA TYR A 196 -3.99 -5.22 -17.70
C TYR A 196 -2.62 -5.79 -17.33
N ASP A 197 -2.45 -6.17 -16.07
CA ASP A 197 -1.21 -6.66 -15.51
C ASP A 197 -1.46 -7.33 -14.13
N THR A 198 -1.01 -8.57 -13.96
CA THR A 198 -1.17 -9.33 -12.71
C THR A 198 -0.04 -9.12 -11.69
N ASP A 199 1.05 -8.45 -12.06
CA ASP A 199 2.32 -8.37 -11.30
C ASP A 199 2.60 -6.96 -10.74
N GLN A 200 1.58 -6.31 -10.16
CA GLN A 200 1.69 -4.95 -9.60
C GLN A 200 1.77 -4.92 -8.05
N GLY A 201 1.73 -6.09 -7.42
CA GLY A 201 1.83 -6.25 -5.96
C GLY A 201 0.54 -5.94 -5.19
N SER A 202 0.47 -6.41 -3.93
CA SER A 202 -0.77 -6.35 -3.15
C SER A 202 -1.29 -4.95 -2.86
N VAL A 203 -0.39 -3.96 -2.68
CA VAL A 203 -0.82 -2.59 -2.40
C VAL A 203 -1.65 -2.01 -3.55
N ALA A 204 -1.22 -2.23 -4.80
CA ALA A 204 -1.98 -1.79 -5.96
C ALA A 204 -3.21 -2.65 -6.19
N ASN A 205 -3.06 -3.97 -6.13
CA ASN A 205 -4.13 -4.93 -6.41
C ASN A 205 -5.28 -4.80 -5.40
N GLU A 206 -5.01 -4.95 -4.10
CA GLU A 206 -6.04 -4.90 -3.05
C GLU A 206 -6.55 -3.48 -2.84
N GLY A 207 -5.65 -2.48 -2.83
CA GLY A 207 -6.04 -1.10 -2.58
C GLY A 207 -6.98 -0.57 -3.65
N SER A 208 -6.72 -0.85 -4.93
CA SER A 208 -7.63 -0.44 -6.00
C SER A 208 -8.87 -1.32 -6.12
N ALA A 209 -8.86 -2.58 -5.66
CA ALA A 209 -10.08 -3.41 -5.58
C ALA A 209 -11.06 -2.90 -4.51
N VAL A 210 -10.58 -2.49 -3.33
CA VAL A 210 -11.42 -1.84 -2.31
C VAL A 210 -11.95 -0.50 -2.80
N TRP A 211 -11.12 0.30 -3.48
CA TRP A 211 -11.59 1.52 -4.16
C TRP A 211 -12.68 1.21 -5.20
N ALA A 212 -12.54 0.13 -5.96
CA ALA A 212 -13.53 -0.23 -6.98
C ALA A 212 -14.88 -0.59 -6.36
N THR A 213 -14.91 -1.25 -5.19
CA THR A 213 -16.12 -1.50 -4.41
C THR A 213 -16.80 -0.20 -3.99
N GLU A 214 -16.05 0.77 -3.46
CA GLU A 214 -16.56 2.11 -3.13
C GLU A 214 -17.15 2.80 -4.36
N LYS A 215 -16.49 2.68 -5.51
CA LYS A 215 -16.98 3.25 -6.78
C LYS A 215 -18.19 2.54 -7.34
N PHE A 216 -18.38 1.27 -7.01
CA PHE A 216 -19.55 0.50 -7.38
C PHE A 216 -20.76 0.90 -6.55
N ASP A 217 -20.62 0.95 -5.24
CA ASP A 217 -21.71 1.29 -4.33
C ASP A 217 -21.18 1.94 -3.04
N PRO A 218 -21.17 3.29 -2.97
CA PRO A 218 -20.74 4.05 -1.78
C PRO A 218 -21.60 3.81 -0.53
N SER A 219 -22.67 3.01 -0.61
CA SER A 219 -23.45 2.62 0.57
C SER A 219 -22.89 1.39 1.29
N LEU A 220 -21.89 0.73 0.71
CA LEU A 220 -21.16 -0.38 1.31
C LEU A 220 -20.05 0.21 2.20
N GLU A 221 -20.22 0.17 3.52
CA GLU A 221 -19.28 0.77 4.50
C GLU A 221 -17.93 0.01 4.62
N ASP A 222 -17.57 -0.84 3.66
CA ASP A 222 -16.36 -1.67 3.71
C ASP A 222 -15.09 -0.85 3.42
N PHE A 223 -15.17 0.13 2.51
CA PHE A 223 -14.07 1.08 2.24
C PHE A 223 -13.59 1.75 3.53
N GLU A 224 -14.50 2.38 4.29
CA GLU A 224 -14.22 3.04 5.57
C GLU A 224 -13.61 2.07 6.59
N ALA A 225 -14.09 0.82 6.61
CA ALA A 225 -13.63 -0.20 7.54
C ALA A 225 -12.14 -0.56 7.32
N PHE A 226 -11.67 -0.52 6.07
CA PHE A 226 -10.28 -0.82 5.72
C PHE A 226 -9.32 0.36 5.94
N LEU A 227 -9.79 1.61 5.88
CA LEU A 227 -8.90 2.79 5.89
C LEU A 227 -7.96 2.86 7.09
N SER A 228 -8.36 2.31 8.24
CA SER A 228 -7.51 2.27 9.43
C SER A 228 -6.18 1.51 9.22
N GLY A 229 -6.12 0.62 8.22
CA GLY A 229 -4.91 -0.09 7.83
C GLY A 229 -3.80 0.85 7.35
N TYR A 230 -4.14 1.87 6.55
CA TYR A 230 -3.19 2.91 6.13
C TYR A 230 -3.00 3.99 7.20
N PHE A 231 -4.09 4.51 7.78
CA PHE A 231 -4.00 5.67 8.69
C PHE A 231 -3.22 5.42 9.99
N LYS A 232 -3.01 4.16 10.37
CA LYS A 232 -2.15 3.74 11.49
C LYS A 232 -0.68 3.56 11.13
N ASN A 233 -0.36 3.65 9.84
CA ASN A 233 0.92 3.23 9.26
C ASN A 233 1.37 4.21 8.16
N THR A 234 0.99 5.49 8.24
CA THR A 234 1.29 6.49 7.21
C THR A 234 2.79 6.75 7.04
N ASP A 235 3.59 6.38 8.04
CA ASP A 235 5.04 6.47 8.06
C ASP A 235 5.74 5.37 7.23
N ARG A 236 4.98 4.42 6.68
CA ARG A 236 5.46 3.41 5.75
C ARG A 236 5.43 3.91 4.31
N THR A 237 6.31 3.34 3.48
CA THR A 237 6.22 3.51 2.02
C THR A 237 4.90 2.92 1.51
N ILE A 238 4.24 3.61 0.59
CA ILE A 238 3.02 3.12 -0.07
C ILE A 238 3.28 1.97 -1.05
N THR A 239 4.51 1.50 -1.19
CA THR A 239 4.88 0.44 -2.15
C THR A 239 5.05 -0.92 -1.50
N GLU A 240 5.07 -1.01 -0.16
CA GLU A 240 5.44 -2.24 0.54
C GLU A 240 4.31 -2.68 1.47
N PRO A 241 3.83 -3.92 1.33
CA PRO A 241 2.80 -4.45 2.21
C PRO A 241 3.28 -4.59 3.67
N LEU A 242 2.35 -4.86 4.58
CA LEU A 242 2.72 -5.29 5.92
C LEU A 242 3.22 -6.73 5.89
N PRO A 243 4.32 -7.05 6.61
CA PRO A 243 4.75 -8.43 6.73
C PRO A 243 3.77 -9.22 7.59
N GLY A 244 3.41 -10.42 7.17
CA GLY A 244 2.57 -11.33 7.95
C GLY A 244 1.46 -11.98 7.12
N PRO A 245 0.60 -12.76 7.79
CA PRO A 245 -0.47 -13.50 7.10
C PRO A 245 -1.69 -12.64 6.73
N VAL A 246 -1.77 -11.40 7.22
CA VAL A 246 -2.87 -10.47 6.94
C VAL A 246 -2.24 -9.11 6.64
N ASP A 247 -2.70 -8.48 5.57
CA ASP A 247 -2.13 -7.23 5.06
C ASP A 247 -3.17 -6.10 5.03
N PRO A 248 -3.65 -5.63 6.20
CA PRO A 248 -4.68 -4.57 6.24
C PRO A 248 -4.19 -3.24 5.65
N PHE A 249 -2.87 -3.07 5.49
CA PHE A 249 -2.28 -1.89 4.90
C PHE A 249 -2.62 -1.77 3.42
N SER A 250 -2.49 -2.86 2.65
CA SER A 250 -2.82 -2.85 1.22
C SER A 250 -4.29 -2.54 0.95
N TYR A 251 -5.22 -3.12 1.71
CA TYR A 251 -6.64 -2.73 1.65
C TYR A 251 -6.83 -1.26 2.03
N GLY A 252 -6.21 -0.81 3.13
CA GLY A 252 -6.32 0.57 3.59
C GLY A 252 -5.72 1.60 2.62
N MET A 253 -4.82 1.20 1.73
CA MET A 253 -4.27 2.05 0.68
C MET A 253 -5.30 2.45 -0.39
N ALA A 254 -6.51 1.90 -0.35
CA ALA A 254 -7.66 2.37 -1.12
C ALA A 254 -7.86 3.90 -1.04
N ILE A 255 -7.54 4.52 0.09
CA ILE A 255 -7.63 5.99 0.24
C ILE A 255 -6.74 6.75 -0.73
N PHE A 256 -5.63 6.17 -1.20
CA PHE A 256 -4.75 6.80 -2.18
C PHE A 256 -5.39 6.77 -3.57
N PHE A 257 -6.04 5.67 -3.94
CA PHE A 257 -6.80 5.56 -5.19
C PHE A 257 -8.03 6.48 -5.18
N GLN A 258 -8.74 6.55 -4.04
CA GLN A 258 -9.82 7.52 -3.84
C GLN A 258 -9.33 8.97 -3.95
N PHE A 259 -8.14 9.27 -3.40
CA PHE A 259 -7.52 10.58 -3.58
C PHE A 259 -7.24 10.88 -5.05
N LEU A 260 -6.66 9.94 -5.80
CA LEU A 260 -6.38 10.13 -7.22
C LEU A 260 -7.66 10.42 -8.01
N ASP A 261 -8.72 9.65 -7.76
CA ASP A 261 -10.05 9.84 -8.36
C ASP A 261 -10.64 11.22 -8.00
N GLU A 262 -10.85 11.52 -6.72
CA GLU A 262 -11.51 12.76 -6.31
C GLU A 262 -10.71 14.01 -6.69
N ARG A 263 -9.37 13.92 -6.69
CA ARG A 263 -8.50 15.07 -6.94
C ARG A 263 -8.26 15.32 -8.42
N TYR A 264 -8.09 14.26 -9.22
CA TYR A 264 -7.63 14.36 -10.62
C TYR A 264 -8.64 13.82 -11.63
N GLY A 265 -9.63 13.06 -11.19
CA GLY A 265 -10.79 12.63 -11.97
C GLY A 265 -10.95 11.11 -11.98
N GLU A 266 -12.19 10.67 -12.21
CA GLU A 266 -12.61 9.26 -12.18
C GLU A 266 -11.84 8.34 -13.15
N ALA A 267 -11.25 8.90 -14.21
CA ALA A 267 -10.45 8.13 -15.16
C ALA A 267 -9.04 7.79 -14.65
N THR A 268 -8.53 8.45 -13.61
CA THR A 268 -7.10 8.37 -13.25
C THR A 268 -6.67 6.98 -12.80
N VAL A 269 -7.51 6.25 -12.04
CA VAL A 269 -7.17 4.87 -11.64
C VAL A 269 -7.12 3.94 -12.86
N ARG A 270 -8.03 4.10 -13.83
CA ARG A 270 -7.99 3.34 -15.09
C ARG A 270 -6.74 3.66 -15.89
N SER A 271 -6.38 4.94 -16.02
CA SER A 271 -5.18 5.38 -16.72
C SER A 271 -3.89 4.88 -16.07
N LEU A 272 -3.89 4.67 -14.76
CA LEU A 272 -2.78 4.02 -14.05
C LEU A 272 -2.63 2.57 -14.52
N TRP A 273 -3.72 1.79 -14.53
CA TRP A 273 -3.71 0.40 -14.98
C TRP A 273 -3.32 0.26 -16.47
N GLU A 274 -3.84 1.12 -17.35
CA GLU A 274 -3.44 1.19 -18.77
C GLU A 274 -1.93 1.47 -18.95
N ARG A 275 -1.30 2.15 -17.99
CA ARG A 275 0.15 2.44 -18.00
C ARG A 275 0.99 1.31 -17.43
N CYS A 276 0.42 0.43 -16.62
CA CYS A 276 1.10 -0.73 -16.07
C CYS A 276 1.23 -1.85 -17.12
N GLU A 277 0.47 -1.80 -18.22
CA GLU A 277 0.55 -2.85 -19.24
C GLU A 277 1.95 -2.96 -19.84
N ASN A 278 2.42 -4.19 -19.99
CA ASN A 278 3.69 -4.46 -20.65
C ASN A 278 3.75 -3.87 -22.07
N GLY A 279 4.75 -3.03 -22.34
CA GLY A 279 4.91 -2.31 -23.60
C GLY A 279 4.18 -0.96 -23.67
N ALA A 280 3.37 -0.62 -22.66
CA ALA A 280 2.70 0.68 -22.60
C ALA A 280 3.73 1.81 -22.66
N PHE A 281 3.47 2.79 -23.52
CA PHE A 281 4.35 3.94 -23.73
C PHE A 281 5.81 3.58 -24.09
N GLY A 282 6.06 2.35 -24.58
CA GLY A 282 7.40 1.88 -24.93
C GLY A 282 8.24 1.39 -23.74
N GLU A 283 7.61 1.19 -22.58
CA GLU A 283 8.25 0.67 -21.37
C GLU A 283 7.89 -0.82 -21.20
N ALA A 284 8.89 -1.65 -20.92
CA ALA A 284 8.69 -3.09 -20.71
C ALA A 284 8.32 -3.33 -19.24
N ASN A 285 7.20 -4.03 -19.01
CA ASN A 285 6.60 -4.31 -17.70
C ASN A 285 6.69 -3.13 -16.69
N PRO A 286 5.95 -2.04 -16.91
CA PRO A 286 5.96 -0.88 -16.03
C PRO A 286 5.40 -1.18 -14.63
N ASP A 287 6.09 -0.70 -13.60
CA ASP A 287 5.63 -0.73 -12.21
C ASP A 287 4.65 0.42 -11.93
N TRP A 288 3.53 0.14 -11.26
CA TRP A 288 2.46 1.11 -10.97
C TRP A 288 2.97 2.36 -10.27
N PHE A 289 3.91 2.20 -9.33
CA PHE A 289 4.41 3.30 -8.54
C PHE A 289 5.28 4.23 -9.38
N MET A 290 6.07 3.69 -10.29
CA MET A 290 6.82 4.47 -11.28
C MET A 290 5.91 5.10 -12.35
N ALA A 291 4.80 4.45 -12.69
CA ALA A 291 3.82 4.94 -13.66
C ALA A 291 3.03 6.19 -13.17
N LEU A 292 2.98 6.44 -11.86
CA LEU A 292 2.25 7.59 -11.27
C LEU A 292 2.73 8.95 -11.81
N ASP A 293 4.04 9.19 -11.87
CA ASP A 293 4.57 10.49 -12.29
C ASP A 293 4.25 10.83 -13.75
N PRO A 294 4.53 9.97 -14.75
CA PRO A 294 4.16 10.25 -16.13
C PRO A 294 2.63 10.25 -16.34
N MET A 295 1.86 9.51 -15.54
CA MET A 295 0.39 9.60 -15.53
C MET A 295 -0.07 10.99 -15.08
N LEU A 296 0.33 11.41 -13.88
CA LEU A 296 -0.03 12.70 -13.30
C LEU A 296 0.43 13.88 -14.16
N ALA A 297 1.60 13.75 -14.81
CA ALA A 297 2.10 14.74 -15.74
C ALA A 297 1.18 14.89 -16.96
N ALA A 298 0.69 13.78 -17.50
CA ALA A 298 -0.18 13.77 -18.67
C ALA A 298 -1.61 14.25 -18.37
N GLU A 299 -2.18 13.84 -17.23
CA GLU A 299 -3.59 14.08 -16.92
C GLU A 299 -3.84 15.37 -16.15
N ALA A 300 -2.93 15.71 -15.24
CA ALA A 300 -3.14 16.77 -14.26
C ALA A 300 -2.05 17.86 -14.31
N SER A 301 -1.06 17.74 -15.21
CA SER A 301 0.10 18.66 -15.27
C SER A 301 0.79 18.82 -13.91
N THR A 302 0.87 17.72 -13.15
CA THR A 302 1.51 17.65 -11.84
C THR A 302 2.52 16.51 -11.80
N SER A 303 3.27 16.39 -10.71
CA SER A 303 4.20 15.28 -10.50
C SER A 303 3.70 14.40 -9.36
N PHE A 304 4.24 13.19 -9.24
CA PHE A 304 4.03 12.36 -8.07
C PHE A 304 4.37 13.13 -6.79
N ALA A 305 5.49 13.88 -6.79
CA ALA A 305 5.93 14.59 -5.60
C ALA A 305 4.93 15.66 -5.13
N GLU A 306 4.36 16.41 -6.06
CA GLU A 306 3.34 17.41 -5.76
C GLU A 306 2.02 16.77 -5.33
N ALA A 307 1.60 15.70 -6.01
CA ALA A 307 0.40 14.95 -5.66
C ALA A 307 0.49 14.30 -4.29
N PHE A 308 1.66 13.76 -3.93
CA PHE A 308 1.86 13.08 -2.65
C PHE A 308 1.88 14.06 -1.46
N VAL A 309 2.36 15.29 -1.66
CA VAL A 309 2.20 16.36 -0.66
C VAL A 309 0.73 16.74 -0.49
N GLU A 310 -0.02 16.84 -1.59
CA GLU A 310 -1.46 17.12 -1.53
C GLU A 310 -2.24 15.98 -0.87
N PHE A 311 -1.90 14.72 -1.15
CA PHE A 311 -2.47 13.55 -0.47
C PHE A 311 -2.22 13.60 1.05
N ALA A 312 -0.99 13.85 1.47
CA ALA A 312 -0.67 13.99 2.89
C ALA A 312 -1.41 15.16 3.55
N LYS A 313 -1.64 16.25 2.81
CA LYS A 313 -2.48 17.36 3.26
C LYS A 313 -3.95 16.95 3.37
N TRP A 314 -4.51 16.25 2.38
CA TRP A 314 -5.91 15.79 2.37
C TRP A 314 -6.22 14.91 3.57
N ASN A 315 -5.28 14.05 3.94
CA ASN A 315 -5.37 13.19 5.12
C ASN A 315 -5.52 13.98 6.44
N LEU A 316 -5.06 15.24 6.53
CA LEU A 316 -5.31 16.08 7.71
C LEU A 316 -6.80 16.40 7.90
N PHE A 317 -7.57 16.40 6.82
CA PHE A 317 -8.98 16.75 6.77
C PHE A 317 -9.87 15.49 6.75
N THR A 318 -9.60 14.55 7.66
CA THR A 318 -10.47 13.38 7.90
C THR A 318 -11.07 13.38 9.31
N GLY A 319 -12.10 12.56 9.51
CA GLY A 319 -12.84 12.41 10.75
C GLY A 319 -13.32 13.75 11.30
N GLY A 320 -12.99 14.03 12.56
CA GLY A 320 -13.44 15.26 13.22
C GLY A 320 -12.92 16.56 12.57
N ALA A 321 -11.84 16.51 11.78
CA ALA A 321 -11.25 17.64 11.10
C ALA A 321 -11.70 17.78 9.63
N ALA A 322 -12.63 16.93 9.18
CA ALA A 322 -13.07 16.90 7.80
C ALA A 322 -13.62 18.24 7.30
N ASP A 323 -13.26 18.54 6.05
CA ASP A 323 -13.74 19.71 5.31
C ASP A 323 -13.81 19.37 3.81
N PRO A 324 -14.99 19.01 3.28
CA PRO A 324 -15.15 18.62 1.87
C PRO A 324 -14.97 19.78 0.89
N THR A 325 -14.78 21.01 1.38
CA THR A 325 -14.39 22.15 0.53
C THR A 325 -12.88 22.22 0.29
N GLN A 326 -12.10 21.45 1.06
CA GLN A 326 -10.64 21.42 1.00
C GLN A 326 -10.07 20.03 0.66
N SER A 327 -10.84 18.96 0.86
CA SER A 327 -10.39 17.56 0.78
C SER A 327 -11.55 16.64 0.39
N TYR A 328 -11.45 15.35 0.73
CA TYR A 328 -12.42 14.28 0.47
C TYR A 328 -13.87 14.68 0.73
N ALA A 329 -14.75 14.35 -0.21
CA ALA A 329 -16.19 14.59 -0.09
C ALA A 329 -16.78 13.95 1.17
N ASP A 330 -16.40 12.70 1.45
CA ASP A 330 -16.89 11.90 2.57
C ASP A 330 -15.86 11.77 3.70
N GLY A 331 -14.88 12.68 3.74
CA GLY A 331 -13.79 12.66 4.74
C GLY A 331 -14.24 12.67 6.20
N ALA A 332 -15.50 13.06 6.48
CA ALA A 332 -16.08 13.04 7.83
C ALA A 332 -16.35 11.61 8.35
N ASP A 333 -16.59 10.66 7.45
CA ASP A 333 -16.84 9.26 7.76
C ASP A 333 -15.54 8.44 7.80
N TYR A 334 -14.46 8.98 7.23
CA TYR A 334 -13.13 8.38 7.29
C TYR A 334 -12.52 8.48 8.71
N PRO A 335 -11.69 7.51 9.13
CA PRO A 335 -11.06 7.57 10.43
C PRO A 335 -10.08 8.74 10.51
N SER A 336 -9.92 9.28 11.72
CA SER A 336 -8.92 10.31 11.97
C SER A 336 -7.51 9.75 11.86
N LEU A 337 -6.58 10.56 11.36
CA LEU A 337 -5.14 10.27 11.41
C LEU A 337 -4.66 9.92 12.82
N ASP A 338 -3.78 8.92 12.89
CA ASP A 338 -2.94 8.73 14.06
C ASP A 338 -1.76 9.69 14.01
N TYR A 339 -1.51 10.36 15.14
CA TYR A 339 -0.45 11.35 15.29
C TYR A 339 0.62 10.83 16.25
N VAL A 340 1.87 11.19 15.97
CA VAL A 340 2.96 11.11 16.95
C VAL A 340 2.85 12.32 17.88
N ASP A 341 2.32 12.12 19.08
CA ASP A 341 2.21 13.17 20.09
C ASP A 341 3.56 13.48 20.73
N VAL A 342 4.04 14.72 20.61
CA VAL A 342 5.32 15.20 21.17
C VAL A 342 5.16 16.55 21.89
N GLY A 343 6.12 16.89 22.75
CA GLY A 343 6.15 18.17 23.48
C GLY A 343 7.02 19.23 22.81
N LEU A 344 6.73 20.51 23.04
CA LEU A 344 7.55 21.63 22.55
C LEU A 344 8.51 22.19 23.62
N PRO A 345 9.79 22.48 23.26
CA PRO A 345 10.39 22.26 21.94
C PRO A 345 10.66 20.76 21.68
N TYR A 346 10.66 20.36 20.42
CA TYR A 346 10.93 18.98 19.99
C TYR A 346 12.20 18.92 19.14
N THR A 347 12.98 17.86 19.34
CA THR A 347 14.18 17.56 18.56
C THR A 347 14.24 16.06 18.30
N ASP A 348 14.50 15.70 17.05
CA ASP A 348 14.91 14.36 16.64
C ASP A 348 16.22 14.50 15.86
N ASP A 349 17.29 13.83 16.30
CA ASP A 349 18.62 13.92 15.70
C ASP A 349 18.85 12.88 14.58
N ALA A 350 17.92 11.94 14.41
CA ALA A 350 18.03 10.85 13.44
C ALA A 350 16.65 10.39 12.95
N LEU A 351 15.80 11.35 12.54
CA LEU A 351 14.49 11.04 11.96
C LEU A 351 14.70 10.10 10.78
N ARG A 352 13.91 9.04 10.66
CA ARG A 352 13.92 8.18 9.47
C ARG A 352 12.62 8.32 8.72
N VAL A 353 12.67 8.83 7.49
CA VAL A 353 11.49 9.04 6.64
C VAL A 353 11.58 8.12 5.43
N PHE A 354 10.80 7.05 5.42
CA PHE A 354 10.76 6.12 4.29
C PHE A 354 10.31 6.83 3.00
N ARG A 355 10.76 6.35 1.84
CA ARG A 355 10.28 6.90 0.55
C ARG A 355 8.76 6.80 0.48
N ALA A 356 8.12 7.74 -0.23
CA ALA A 356 6.67 7.78 -0.41
C ALA A 356 5.89 7.50 0.89
N SER A 357 6.23 8.25 1.95
CA SER A 357 5.59 8.15 3.27
C SER A 357 5.38 9.53 3.89
N ALA A 358 4.50 9.59 4.89
CA ALA A 358 4.20 10.81 5.63
C ALA A 358 4.11 10.56 7.14
N GLN A 359 4.79 11.39 7.93
CA GLN A 359 4.75 11.33 9.39
C GLN A 359 4.06 12.58 9.95
N TYR A 360 3.06 12.37 10.81
CA TYR A 360 2.22 13.42 11.36
C TYR A 360 2.53 13.63 12.84
N TYR A 361 3.23 14.70 13.17
CA TYR A 361 3.53 15.09 14.54
C TYR A 361 2.46 16.03 15.07
N ARG A 362 2.01 15.82 16.30
CA ARG A 362 1.05 16.70 16.98
C ARG A 362 1.63 17.15 18.31
N MET A 363 1.47 18.42 18.62
CA MET A 363 1.93 19.00 19.87
C MET A 363 0.93 20.00 20.46
N ASP A 364 0.95 20.13 21.78
CA ASP A 364 0.33 21.26 22.47
C ASP A 364 1.13 22.53 22.22
N THR A 365 0.45 23.61 21.84
CA THR A 365 1.13 24.91 21.58
C THR A 365 1.77 25.47 22.85
N GLY A 366 1.25 25.10 24.03
CA GLY A 366 1.75 25.58 25.32
C GLY A 366 1.65 27.11 25.47
N GLY A 367 0.77 27.76 24.70
CA GLY A 367 0.65 29.21 24.64
C GLY A 367 1.69 29.93 23.78
N ARG A 368 2.53 29.20 23.04
CA ARG A 368 3.43 29.80 22.03
C ARG A 368 2.58 30.40 20.90
N ALA A 369 2.78 31.69 20.65
CA ALA A 369 2.09 32.41 19.57
C ALA A 369 2.72 32.12 18.20
N ASN A 370 4.03 31.86 18.16
CA ASN A 370 4.78 31.66 16.92
C ASN A 370 5.51 30.32 16.99
N ILE A 371 5.19 29.42 16.07
CA ILE A 371 5.81 28.10 15.98
C ILE A 371 6.29 27.87 14.54
N THR A 372 7.48 27.29 14.40
CA THR A 372 8.11 26.87 13.14
C THR A 372 8.75 25.50 13.32
N ALA A 373 9.21 24.90 12.23
CA ALA A 373 10.02 23.71 12.22
C ALA A 373 11.11 23.79 11.14
N ALA A 374 12.18 23.01 11.32
CA ALA A 374 13.26 22.88 10.35
C ALA A 374 13.75 21.44 10.27
N LEU A 375 14.14 21.02 9.07
CA LEU A 375 14.96 19.83 8.84
C LEU A 375 16.44 20.19 8.92
N VAL A 376 17.24 19.25 9.41
CA VAL A 376 18.68 19.43 9.61
C VAL A 376 19.44 18.23 9.07
N PRO A 377 19.83 18.19 7.79
CA PRO A 377 20.57 17.06 7.27
C PRO A 377 21.93 16.92 7.97
N PRO A 378 22.47 15.70 8.14
CA PRO A 378 23.80 15.48 8.67
C PRO A 378 24.86 16.22 7.85
N LYS A 379 25.88 16.78 8.51
CA LYS A 379 26.96 17.55 7.86
C LYS A 379 27.64 16.78 6.73
N ASP A 380 27.87 15.48 6.93
CA ASP A 380 28.55 14.61 5.97
C ASP A 380 27.59 14.02 4.92
N SER A 381 26.29 14.31 4.98
CA SER A 381 25.27 13.76 4.08
C SER A 381 24.12 14.77 3.87
N PRO A 382 24.38 15.93 3.22
CA PRO A 382 23.40 17.00 3.03
C PRO A 382 22.17 16.56 2.20
N SER A 383 22.32 15.54 1.35
CA SER A 383 21.24 14.99 0.52
C SER A 383 20.20 14.21 1.31
N GLU A 384 20.43 13.92 2.60
CA GLU A 384 19.49 13.20 3.49
C GLU A 384 18.20 13.98 3.81
N ALA A 385 18.01 15.16 3.21
CA ALA A 385 16.76 15.93 3.25
C ALA A 385 16.15 16.17 1.85
N ASP A 386 16.78 15.65 0.79
CA ASP A 386 16.31 15.85 -0.58
C ASP A 386 14.97 15.15 -0.78
N GLY A 387 14.03 15.82 -1.46
CA GLY A 387 12.68 15.30 -1.67
C GLY A 387 11.83 15.19 -0.40
N VAL A 388 12.26 15.78 0.72
CA VAL A 388 11.46 15.85 1.94
C VAL A 388 10.73 17.20 2.02
N ALA A 389 9.42 17.16 1.90
CA ALA A 389 8.53 18.31 2.09
C ALA A 389 8.04 18.40 3.55
N MET A 390 7.61 19.60 3.94
CA MET A 390 7.10 19.88 5.27
C MET A 390 5.82 20.72 5.21
N LEU A 391 4.80 20.32 5.98
CA LEU A 391 3.58 21.09 6.20
C LEU A 391 3.47 21.50 7.66
N LEU A 392 2.99 22.72 7.90
CA LEU A 392 2.75 23.29 9.22
C LEU A 392 1.29 23.74 9.32
N VAL A 393 0.61 23.38 10.41
CA VAL A 393 -0.77 23.83 10.64
C VAL A 393 -1.10 24.00 12.12
N ALA A 394 -1.74 25.11 12.44
CA ALA A 394 -2.33 25.35 13.76
C ALA A 394 -3.76 24.80 13.81
N LYS A 395 -4.17 24.21 14.94
CA LYS A 395 -5.49 23.61 15.12
C LYS A 395 -6.20 24.15 16.36
N THR A 396 -7.45 24.57 16.17
CA THR A 396 -8.33 25.10 17.23
C THR A 396 -9.58 24.23 17.36
N GLY A 397 -9.66 23.47 18.46
CA GLY A 397 -10.68 22.43 18.60
C GLY A 397 -10.51 21.38 17.51
N THR A 398 -11.53 21.20 16.67
CA THR A 398 -11.47 20.31 15.52
C THR A 398 -11.03 21.00 14.22
N LYS A 399 -11.06 22.33 14.16
CA LYS A 399 -10.77 23.08 12.93
C LYS A 399 -9.28 23.27 12.72
N LEU A 400 -8.82 22.92 11.53
CA LEU A 400 -7.49 23.26 11.03
C LEU A 400 -7.49 24.71 10.51
N GLY A 401 -6.41 25.43 10.80
CA GLY A 401 -6.09 26.68 10.12
C GLY A 401 -5.56 26.43 8.70
N PRO A 402 -5.10 27.48 8.00
CA PRO A 402 -4.42 27.32 6.72
C PRO A 402 -3.23 26.36 6.84
N VAL A 403 -3.16 25.37 5.97
CA VAL A 403 -2.00 24.47 5.87
C VAL A 403 -0.89 25.19 5.12
N LEU A 404 0.20 25.49 5.81
CA LEU A 404 1.37 26.12 5.24
C LEU A 404 2.32 25.05 4.73
N ARG A 405 2.62 25.05 3.43
CA ARG A 405 3.73 24.26 2.87
C ARG A 405 5.01 25.06 2.97
N VAL A 406 6.01 24.50 3.66
CA VAL A 406 7.31 25.14 3.84
C VAL A 406 8.10 25.08 2.53
N THR A 407 8.52 26.24 2.05
CA THR A 407 9.26 26.44 0.79
C THR A 407 10.69 25.94 0.91
N ASP A 408 11.35 26.24 2.04
CA ASP A 408 12.69 25.76 2.35
C ASP A 408 12.68 25.12 3.77
N PRO A 409 12.42 23.81 3.84
CA PRO A 409 12.42 23.08 5.11
C PRO A 409 13.75 23.15 5.87
N LEU A 410 14.88 23.47 5.22
CA LEU A 410 16.18 23.57 5.86
C LEU A 410 16.39 24.91 6.56
N ALA A 411 15.79 25.97 6.04
CA ALA A 411 15.87 27.32 6.60
C ALA A 411 15.07 27.46 7.89
N GLY A 412 13.89 26.84 7.97
CA GLY A 412 12.98 26.92 9.12
C GLY A 412 12.48 28.33 9.42
N SER A 413 12.46 29.20 8.40
CA SER A 413 12.15 30.63 8.54
C SER A 413 10.66 30.94 8.52
N GLU A 414 9.83 30.02 8.04
CA GLU A 414 8.39 30.21 7.92
C GLU A 414 7.67 29.92 9.23
N VAL A 415 7.01 30.95 9.76
CA VAL A 415 6.38 30.93 11.08
C VAL A 415 4.86 30.88 10.94
N VAL A 416 4.23 29.98 11.69
CA VAL A 416 2.77 29.92 11.82
C VAL A 416 2.33 30.63 13.10
N ASP A 417 1.34 31.50 12.97
CA ASP A 417 0.62 32.09 14.10
C ASP A 417 -0.28 31.03 14.74
N ALA A 418 0.11 30.57 15.92
CA ALA A 418 -0.59 29.62 16.77
C ALA A 418 -1.36 30.31 17.91
N THR A 419 -1.55 31.63 17.85
CA THR A 419 -2.31 32.38 18.86
C THR A 419 -3.73 31.84 18.98
N GLY A 420 -4.07 31.34 20.17
CA GLY A 420 -5.38 30.75 20.45
C GLY A 420 -5.57 29.33 19.94
N ALA A 421 -4.61 28.76 19.20
CA ALA A 421 -4.63 27.37 18.82
C ALA A 421 -4.25 26.48 20.02
N GLY A 422 -4.98 25.37 20.18
CA GLY A 422 -4.69 24.39 21.23
C GLY A 422 -3.61 23.41 20.81
N LYS A 423 -3.56 23.09 19.52
CA LYS A 423 -2.60 22.14 18.94
C LYS A 423 -1.87 22.76 17.75
N PHE A 424 -0.66 22.26 17.52
CA PHE A 424 0.12 22.49 16.31
C PHE A 424 0.47 21.12 15.71
N ILE A 425 0.53 21.06 14.38
CA ILE A 425 0.83 19.83 13.64
C ILE A 425 1.94 20.12 12.65
N VAL A 426 2.90 19.20 12.57
CA VAL A 426 3.97 19.18 11.57
C VAL A 426 3.86 17.88 10.79
N VAL A 427 3.82 17.97 9.47
CA VAL A 427 3.84 16.79 8.58
C VAL A 427 5.16 16.75 7.85
N ILE A 428 5.88 15.64 7.96
CA ILE A 428 7.12 15.38 7.22
C ILE A 428 6.82 14.36 6.13
N ILE A 429 7.10 14.70 4.88
CA ILE A 429 6.63 13.94 3.71
C ILE A 429 7.84 13.66 2.83
N ASN A 430 8.19 12.40 2.62
CA ASN A 430 9.22 12.03 1.66
C ASN A 430 8.54 11.65 0.34
N THR A 431 8.81 12.44 -0.70
CA THR A 431 8.14 12.35 -2.00
C THR A 431 8.94 11.61 -3.06
N LEU A 432 10.05 10.97 -2.68
CA LEU A 432 10.90 10.26 -3.63
C LEU A 432 10.24 8.96 -4.09
N GLN A 433 10.36 8.66 -5.39
CA GLN A 433 9.96 7.37 -5.97
C GLN A 433 11.09 6.33 -6.01
N ALA A 434 12.32 6.73 -5.66
CA ALA A 434 13.47 5.84 -5.68
C ALA A 434 14.44 6.15 -4.53
N GLY A 435 15.31 5.17 -4.25
CA GLY A 435 16.34 5.28 -3.22
C GLY A 435 15.88 4.85 -1.82
N GLU A 436 16.76 5.11 -0.87
CA GLU A 436 16.60 4.74 0.54
C GLU A 436 15.79 5.77 1.33
N SER A 437 15.45 5.42 2.58
CA SER A 437 14.85 6.36 3.52
C SER A 437 15.77 7.55 3.80
N GLN A 438 15.21 8.76 3.77
CA GLN A 438 15.89 10.00 4.13
C GLN A 438 16.05 10.11 5.65
N ARG A 439 17.18 10.69 6.10
CA ARG A 439 17.55 10.78 7.52
C ARG A 439 17.93 12.19 8.00
N PRO A 440 17.07 13.19 7.84
CA PRO A 440 17.35 14.52 8.39
C PRO A 440 17.16 14.51 9.91
N GLY A 441 17.74 15.46 10.63
CA GLY A 441 17.24 15.86 11.95
C GLY A 441 15.97 16.70 11.82
N LEU A 442 15.17 16.80 12.88
CA LEU A 442 13.94 17.60 12.96
C LEU A 442 13.96 18.48 14.19
N CYS A 443 13.72 19.77 14.01
CA CYS A 443 13.59 20.77 15.07
C CYS A 443 12.20 21.41 15.00
N ILE A 444 11.47 21.48 16.12
CA ILE A 444 10.15 22.13 16.19
C ILE A 444 10.05 23.00 17.44
N GLY A 445 9.60 24.25 17.30
CA GLY A 445 9.46 25.18 18.42
C GLY A 445 9.23 26.61 17.97
N THR A 446 9.46 27.55 18.88
CA THR A 446 9.61 28.97 18.52
C THR A 446 10.81 29.16 17.57
N PRO A 447 10.89 30.26 16.81
CA PRO A 447 12.04 30.55 15.96
C PRO A 447 13.39 30.49 16.71
N GLU A 448 13.42 30.96 17.95
CA GLU A 448 14.60 30.92 18.81
C GLU A 448 14.96 29.49 19.24
N GLU A 449 13.96 28.68 19.62
CA GLU A 449 14.15 27.26 19.97
C GLU A 449 14.63 26.45 18.76
N VAL A 450 14.07 26.68 17.57
CA VAL A 450 14.50 26.00 16.33
C VAL A 450 15.92 26.40 15.96
N THR A 451 16.28 27.69 16.08
CA THR A 451 17.66 28.14 15.84
C THR A 451 18.64 27.46 16.79
N ALA A 452 18.31 27.37 18.08
CA ALA A 452 19.15 26.69 19.07
C ALA A 452 19.29 25.18 18.77
N CYS A 453 18.20 24.52 18.39
CA CYS A 453 18.19 23.11 18.00
C CYS A 453 19.08 22.83 16.79
N ARG A 454 18.96 23.64 15.72
CA ARG A 454 19.78 23.51 14.50
C ARG A 454 21.28 23.60 14.81
N ASN A 455 21.67 24.59 15.61
CA ASN A 455 23.05 24.78 16.04
C ASN A 455 23.59 23.63 16.90
N ALA A 456 22.72 22.91 17.61
CA ALA A 456 23.10 21.74 18.41
C ALA A 456 23.31 20.49 17.55
N LEU A 457 22.49 20.31 16.51
CA LEU A 457 22.56 19.15 15.60
C LEU A 457 23.73 19.24 14.61
N VAL A 458 24.03 20.44 14.12
CA VAL A 458 25.20 20.71 13.27
C VAL A 458 25.92 21.94 13.81
N PRO A 459 26.85 21.75 14.77
CA PRO A 459 27.67 22.86 15.26
C PRO A 459 28.46 23.47 14.10
N GLU A 460 28.43 24.80 13.98
CA GLU A 460 29.33 25.49 13.06
C GLU A 460 30.79 25.17 13.43
N ASP A 461 31.66 25.05 12.41
CA ASP A 461 33.09 24.89 12.66
C ASP A 461 33.60 26.11 13.45
N PRO A 462 34.50 25.90 14.44
CA PRO A 462 35.09 27.03 15.16
C PRO A 462 35.73 27.99 14.15
N PRO A 463 35.64 29.31 14.38
CA PRO A 463 36.22 30.29 13.47
C PRO A 463 37.70 29.96 13.23
N ASP A 464 38.12 30.05 11.97
CA ASP A 464 39.52 29.83 11.59
C ASP A 464 40.44 30.63 12.53
N PRO A 465 41.52 30.01 13.05
CA PRO A 465 42.47 30.74 13.86
C PRO A 465 42.95 31.96 13.08
N PRO A 466 43.11 33.12 13.74
CA PRO A 466 43.53 34.34 13.07
C PRO A 466 44.80 34.05 12.25
N PRO A 467 44.91 34.60 11.03
CA PRO A 467 46.06 34.34 10.18
C PRO A 467 47.34 34.62 10.98
N PRO A 468 48.35 33.73 10.90
CA PRO A 468 49.59 33.94 11.61
C PRO A 468 50.14 35.33 11.25
N PRO A 469 50.73 36.05 12.22
CA PRO A 469 51.34 37.35 11.95
C PRO A 469 52.34 37.19 10.79
N PRO A 470 52.47 38.21 9.91
CA PRO A 470 53.38 38.14 8.79
C PRO A 470 54.78 37.76 9.28
N PRO A 471 55.49 36.86 8.59
CA PRO A 471 56.78 36.37 9.05
C PRO A 471 57.74 37.55 9.24
N ASP A 472 58.32 37.63 10.44
CA ASP A 472 59.46 38.50 10.68
C ASP A 472 60.55 38.18 9.66
N THR A 473 61.10 39.23 9.05
CA THR A 473 62.20 39.18 8.07
C THR A 473 63.27 38.16 8.49
N PRO A 474 63.63 37.18 7.64
CA PRO A 474 64.64 36.20 7.99
C PRO A 474 66.02 36.89 8.14
N PRO A 475 66.82 36.57 9.16
CA PRO A 475 68.23 36.93 9.17
C PRO A 475 68.97 36.18 8.06
N PRO A 476 70.08 36.75 7.55
CA PRO A 476 70.76 36.24 6.35
C PRO A 476 71.34 34.84 6.55
N ALA A 477 71.27 34.05 5.49
CA ALA A 477 71.70 32.66 5.43
C ALA A 477 73.23 32.50 5.55
N ASP A 478 73.65 31.56 6.41
CA ASP A 478 75.01 31.01 6.43
C ASP A 478 75.15 29.82 5.45
N PRO A 479 76.38 29.52 4.97
CA PRO A 479 76.64 28.72 3.77
C PRO A 479 76.64 27.19 4.02
N PRO A 480 76.67 26.36 2.96
CA PRO A 480 76.37 24.93 3.03
C PRO A 480 77.55 24.11 3.55
N ALA A 481 77.24 23.06 4.31
CA ALA A 481 78.16 21.99 4.66
C ALA A 481 77.70 20.66 4.05
N ASP A 482 78.71 19.91 3.61
CA ASP A 482 78.69 18.85 2.62
C ASP A 482 78.88 17.46 3.27
N SER A 483 78.42 16.43 2.57
CA SER A 483 78.84 15.01 2.63
C SER A 483 78.55 14.11 3.84
N GLY A 484 78.06 12.89 3.56
CA GLY A 484 78.17 11.73 4.46
C GLY A 484 77.28 10.52 4.10
N CYS A 485 77.75 9.64 3.22
CA CYS A 485 77.19 8.29 3.00
C CYS A 485 77.64 7.32 4.11
N ASP A 486 76.80 6.37 4.52
CA ASP A 486 77.27 5.04 4.96
C ASP A 486 76.23 3.92 4.76
N CYS A 487 76.75 2.73 4.45
CA CYS A 487 76.06 1.48 4.09
C CYS A 487 76.49 0.36 5.07
N GLY A 488 75.61 -0.58 5.42
CA GLY A 488 76.02 -1.84 6.10
C GLY A 488 74.86 -2.64 6.73
N ILE A 489 74.19 -3.55 6.01
CA ILE A 489 74.39 -5.02 5.93
C ILE A 489 73.82 -5.85 7.12
N GLY A 490 72.95 -6.85 6.82
CA GLY A 490 72.99 -8.16 7.51
C GLY A 490 71.70 -8.91 7.87
N ARG A 491 70.96 -9.43 6.87
CA ARG A 491 70.31 -10.78 6.68
C ARG A 491 70.31 -11.85 7.83
N PRO A 492 69.60 -13.03 7.72
CA PRO A 492 68.26 -13.39 7.16
C PRO A 492 67.52 -14.57 7.91
N ALA A 493 66.39 -15.04 7.32
CA ALA A 493 65.89 -16.43 7.14
C ALA A 493 64.74 -17.03 8.02
N HIS A 494 63.53 -17.08 7.41
CA HIS A 494 62.63 -18.23 7.07
C HIS A 494 62.25 -19.33 8.12
N PRO A 495 61.26 -20.22 7.84
CA PRO A 495 59.88 -20.05 7.32
C PRO A 495 58.85 -20.99 8.04
N GLY A 496 57.57 -20.94 7.65
CA GLY A 496 56.74 -22.18 7.54
C GLY A 496 55.39 -22.19 8.26
N GLY A 497 54.36 -22.67 7.55
CA GLY A 497 53.20 -23.34 8.16
C GLY A 497 51.82 -22.94 7.64
N LEU A 498 51.39 -23.51 6.51
CA LEU A 498 49.97 -23.66 6.15
C LEU A 498 49.27 -24.63 7.13
N ALA A 499 48.01 -24.36 7.49
CA ALA A 499 47.02 -25.42 7.79
C ALA A 499 45.56 -24.90 7.75
N LEU A 500 44.85 -25.38 6.73
CA LEU A 500 43.45 -25.80 6.58
C LEU A 500 42.40 -25.63 7.73
N LEU A 501 41.22 -25.19 7.28
CA LEU A 501 39.82 -25.30 7.80
C LEU A 501 39.43 -26.70 8.36
N PRO A 502 38.39 -26.81 9.22
CA PRO A 502 37.03 -27.04 8.72
C PRO A 502 35.85 -26.44 9.53
N LEU A 503 34.71 -26.32 8.82
CA LEU A 503 33.33 -26.13 9.28
C LEU A 503 32.88 -27.18 10.31
N ALA A 504 31.97 -26.80 11.21
CA ALA A 504 31.03 -27.72 11.85
C ALA A 504 29.68 -27.05 12.13
N ALA A 505 28.63 -27.56 11.48
CA ALA A 505 27.22 -27.37 11.82
C ALA A 505 26.82 -28.32 12.95
N VAL A 506 25.92 -27.89 13.85
CA VAL A 506 25.29 -28.77 14.85
C VAL A 506 23.77 -28.56 14.86
N PHE A 507 23.08 -29.62 14.46
CA PHE A 507 21.65 -29.89 14.69
C PHE A 507 21.36 -30.10 16.18
N LEU A 508 20.20 -29.62 16.66
CA LEU A 508 19.59 -30.11 17.90
C LEU A 508 18.09 -30.33 17.70
N ALA A 509 17.73 -31.62 17.63
CA ALA A 509 16.37 -32.12 17.70
C ALA A 509 16.06 -32.71 19.08
N ARG A 510 14.76 -32.71 19.42
CA ARG A 510 13.99 -33.51 20.40
C ARG A 510 13.47 -32.75 21.63
N ARG A 511 12.13 -32.77 21.83
CA ARG A 511 11.43 -33.87 22.52
C ARG A 511 9.89 -33.70 22.48
N ARG A 512 9.21 -34.76 22.00
CA ARG A 512 7.79 -35.06 22.26
C ARG A 512 7.59 -35.44 23.74
N LYS A 513 6.48 -35.02 24.35
CA LYS A 513 5.84 -35.71 25.47
C LYS A 513 4.33 -35.80 25.23
N ALA A 514 3.87 -37.02 25.02
CA ALA A 514 2.47 -37.41 25.10
C ALA A 514 2.05 -37.52 26.57
N LYS A 515 0.79 -37.17 26.88
CA LYS A 515 0.10 -37.62 28.09
C LYS A 515 -1.36 -37.93 27.75
N LYS A 516 -1.67 -39.23 27.72
CA LYS A 516 -3.02 -39.82 27.77
C LYS A 516 -3.41 -40.06 29.24
N ILE A 517 -4.60 -39.65 29.65
CA ILE A 517 -5.45 -40.21 30.73
C ILE A 517 -6.90 -39.83 30.30
N ALA A 518 -7.74 -40.70 29.74
CA ALA A 518 -8.57 -41.76 30.35
C ALA A 518 -9.62 -41.24 31.35
N HIS A 519 -10.84 -40.95 30.86
CA HIS A 519 -12.05 -41.73 31.20
C HIS A 519 -13.17 -41.48 30.20
#